data_AF-A0A2A5RIG8-F1
#
_entry.id   AF-A0A2A5RIG8-F1
#
_cell.length_a   1.000
_cell.length_b   1.000
_cell.length_c   1.000
_cell.angle_alpha   90.00
_cell.angle_beta   90.00
_cell.angle_gamma   90.00
#
_symmetry.space_group_name_H-M   'P 1'
#
loop_
_entity.id
_entity.type
_entity.pdbx_description
1 polymer ?
#
loop_
_entity_poly.entity_id
_entity_poly.type
_entity_poly.pdbx_seq_one_letter_code
_entity_poly.pdbx_strand_id
1 'polypeptide(L)' 'MQVILEEKATAIQKRCGEGYNHDLHIGKNRANAMVFAETFQAKKDNSKNNTILKAVR' A
#
# COMPACT_ATOMS: atom_id res chain seq x y z
N MET A 1 -13.70 5.27 -10.29
CA MET A 1 -12.70 5.76 -9.30
C MET A 1 -12.18 4.65 -8.40
N GLN A 2 -13.05 3.82 -7.80
CA GLN A 2 -12.65 2.74 -6.89
C GLN A 2 -11.72 1.71 -7.53
N VAL A 3 -12.07 1.22 -8.73
CA VAL A 3 -11.24 0.25 -9.49
C VAL A 3 -9.81 0.76 -9.72
N ILE A 4 -9.66 2.03 -10.11
CA ILE A 4 -8.34 2.61 -10.37
C ILE A 4 -7.50 2.69 -9.08
N LEU A 5 -8.13 3.01 -7.95
CA LEU A 5 -7.44 3.08 -6.66
C LEU A 5 -7.00 1.69 -6.20
N GLU A 6 -7.85 0.69 -6.39
CA GLU A 6 -7.55 -0.72 -6.10
C GLU A 6 -6.41 -1.25 -6.96
N GLU A 7 -6.43 -0.99 -8.26
CA GLU A 7 -5.36 -1.36 -9.19
C GLU A 7 -4.02 -0.72 -8.78
N LYS A 8 -4.03 0.58 -8.44
CA LYS A 8 -2.81 1.29 -8.01
C LYS A 8 -2.29 0.75 -6.68
N ALA A 9 -3.18 0.51 -5.71
CA ALA A 9 -2.79 -0.03 -4.40
C ALA A 9 -2.24 -1.46 -4.53
N THR A 10 -2.87 -2.30 -5.34
CA THR A 10 -2.39 -3.65 -5.67
C THR A 10 -1.02 -3.60 -6.35
N ALA A 11 -0.81 -2.70 -7.30
CA ALA A 11 0.47 -2.54 -7.98
C ALA A 11 1.60 -2.09 -7.03
N ILE A 12 1.29 -1.23 -6.05
CA ILE A 12 2.26 -0.81 -5.02
C ILE A 12 2.54 -1.96 -4.05
N GLN A 13 1.50 -2.67 -3.58
CA GLN A 13 1.64 -3.81 -2.69
C GLN A 13 2.52 -4.90 -3.32
N LYS A 14 2.29 -5.24 -4.59
CA LYS A 14 3.12 -6.19 -5.35
C LYS A 14 4.58 -5.75 -5.46
N ARG A 15 4.85 -4.44 -5.56
CA ARG A 15 6.22 -3.90 -5.58
C ARG A 15 6.90 -3.95 -4.22
N CYS A 16 6.16 -3.80 -3.13
CA CYS A 16 6.70 -3.91 -1.77
C CYS A 16 7.03 -5.35 -1.37
N GLY A 17 6.29 -6.33 -1.89
CA GLY A 17 6.51 -7.75 -1.64
C GLY A 17 5.69 -8.31 -0.47
N GLU A 18 6.10 -9.47 0.04
CA GLU A 18 5.35 -10.20 1.08
C GLU A 18 5.28 -9.44 2.42
N GLY A 19 4.15 -9.58 3.11
CA GLY A 19 3.92 -8.93 4.41
C GLY A 19 3.45 -7.48 4.33
N TYR A 20 3.29 -6.94 3.12
CA TYR A 20 2.58 -5.68 2.86
C TYR A 20 1.15 -5.96 2.40
N ASN A 21 0.23 -5.15 2.89
CA ASN A 21 -1.18 -5.24 2.58
C ASN A 21 -1.71 -3.86 2.17
N HIS A 22 -2.90 -3.84 1.58
CA HIS A 22 -3.57 -2.62 1.19
C HIS A 22 -5.05 -2.66 1.56
N ASP A 23 -5.61 -1.49 1.80
CA ASP A 23 -7.02 -1.33 2.14
C ASP A 23 -7.61 -0.12 1.41
N LEU A 24 -8.93 -0.16 1.20
CA LEU A 24 -9.72 0.85 0.50
C LEU A 24 -10.77 1.42 1.44
N HIS A 25 -10.66 2.71 1.72
CA HIS A 25 -11.66 3.44 2.49
C HIS A 25 -12.51 4.32 1.58
N ILE A 26 -13.79 4.02 1.47
CA ILE A 26 -14.76 4.78 0.67
C ILE A 26 -15.54 5.72 1.58
N GLY A 27 -15.23 7.02 1.51
CA GLY A 27 -16.00 8.07 2.17
C GLY A 27 -17.13 8.61 1.29
N LYS A 28 -17.89 9.56 1.85
CA LYS A 28 -19.10 10.12 1.21
C LYS A 28 -18.87 10.72 -0.19
N ASN A 29 -17.73 11.38 -0.39
CA ASN A 29 -17.40 12.09 -1.64
C ASN A 29 -16.07 11.65 -2.28
N ARG A 30 -15.29 10.77 -1.62
CA ARG A 30 -13.95 10.36 -2.08
C ARG A 30 -13.61 8.97 -1.57
N ALA A 31 -12.88 8.23 -2.38
CA ALA A 31 -12.27 6.96 -1.99
C ALA A 31 -10.76 7.17 -1.81
N ASN A 32 -10.21 6.54 -0.78
CA ASN A 32 -8.79 6.55 -0.44
C ASN A 32 -8.28 5.11 -0.46
N ALA A 33 -7.08 4.89 -0.97
CA ALA A 33 -6.37 3.62 -0.83
C ALA A 33 -5.14 3.82 0.06
N MET A 34 -4.89 2.87 0.95
CA MET A 34 -3.72 2.86 1.82
C MET A 34 -2.95 1.56 1.61
N VAL A 35 -1.62 1.65 1.56
CA VAL A 35 -0.72 0.49 1.58
C VAL A 35 0.07 0.56 2.89
N PHE A 36 0.13 -0.55 3.62
CA PHE A 36 0.79 -0.61 4.92
C PHE A 36 1.55 -1.92 5.11
N ALA A 37 2.52 -1.90 6.02
CA ALA A 37 3.25 -3.09 6.44
C ALA A 37 2.47 -3.81 7.55
N GLU A 38 2.03 -5.04 7.27
CA GLU A 38 1.27 -5.85 8.21
C GLU A 38 2.19 -6.63 9.15
N THR A 39 3.21 -7.28 8.59
CA THR A 39 4.13 -8.11 9.38
C THR A 39 5.25 -7.31 10.03
N PHE A 40 5.81 -7.84 11.13
CA PHE A 40 6.98 -7.23 11.78
C PHE A 40 8.17 -7.11 10.83
N GLN A 41 8.39 -8.10 9.97
CA GLN A 41 9.45 -8.09 8.97
C GLN A 41 9.26 -6.96 7.97
N ALA A 42 8.06 -6.79 7.42
CA ALA A 42 7.73 -5.69 6.51
C ALA A 42 7.85 -4.31 7.19
N LYS A 43 7.49 -4.19 8.47
CA LYS A 43 7.67 -2.94 9.23
C LYS A 43 9.15 -2.58 9.36
N LYS A 44 10.00 -3.57 9.69
CA LYS A 44 11.45 -3.41 9.79
C LYS A 44 12.08 -3.06 8.45
N ASP A 45 11.67 -3.73 7.37
CA ASP A 45 12.11 -3.45 6.01
C ASP A 45 11.73 -2.02 5.59
N ASN A 46 10.45 -1.66 5.72
CA ASN A 46 9.95 -0.33 5.38
C ASN A 46 10.71 0.77 6.15
N SER A 47 10.96 0.58 7.44
CA SER A 47 11.69 1.55 8.26
C SER A 47 13.15 1.73 7.85
N LYS A 48 13.80 0.69 7.32
CA LYS A 48 15.21 0.74 6.90
C LYS A 48 15.36 1.25 5.47
N ASN A 49 14.47 0.83 4.60
CA ASN A 49 14.62 0.97 3.15
C ASN A 49 13.66 1.99 2.53
N ASN A 50 12.69 2.51 3.29
CA ASN A 50 11.61 3.37 2.80
C ASN A 50 10.84 2.71 1.64
N THR A 51 10.56 1.41 1.77
CA THR A 51 10.03 0.53 0.72
C THR A 51 8.73 1.05 0.13
N ILE A 52 7.75 1.43 0.96
CA ILE A 52 6.46 1.96 0.49
C ILE A 52 6.65 3.28 -0.27
N LEU A 53 7.47 4.19 0.25
CA LEU A 53 7.72 5.49 -0.39
C LEU A 53 8.35 5.31 -1.78
N LYS A 54 9.28 4.36 -1.93
CA LYS A 54 9.91 4.04 -3.20
C LYS A 54 8.96 3.33 -4.16
N ALA A 55 8.05 2.50 -3.65
CA ALA A 55 7.08 1.77 -4.45
C ALA A 55 5.93 2.64 -5.00
N VAL A 56 5.71 3.84 -4.45
CA VAL A 56 4.68 4.80 -4.90
C VAL A 56 5.12 5.59 -6.15
N ARG A 57 6.43 5.69 -6.41
CA ARG A 57 6.94 6.33 -7.63
C ARG A 57 6.57 5.54 -8.90
#